data_AF-A0A3G9II73-F1
#
_entry.id   AF-A0A3G9II73-F1
#
_cell.length_a   1.000
_cell.length_b   1.000
_cell.length_c   1.000
_cell.angle_alpha   90.00
_cell.angle_beta   90.00
_cell.angle_gamma   90.00
#
_symmetry.space_group_name_H-M   'P 1'
#
loop_
_entity.id
_entity.type
_entity.pdbx_description
1 polymer ?
#
loop_
_entity_poly.entity_id
_entity_poly.type
_entity_poly.pdbx_seq_one_letter_code
_entity_poly.pdbx_strand_id
1 'polypeptide(L)'
;MNVNGKLHEITNAPLFISSFSNNPAHPNPASFKPMAEAQVFLGTDFPAGFTNSFIPGFSFQATTDANGAFSIFVPDGFPQTIKAYLLATHTIMKVLPPLNVPIFAPVYRSETFQFSQINSKTQDIYVLRTDGTTKEGFSQAQISSMTTDIQQKMKLESLSAFINDGSVGIVGKSKGATLKADLFLSPFTGPDLNTFISEKVDNIDIDLPGPDFIVGLFVSKDEIAKQFRQGIHNMMPTLNKQIFDRIQKQLGMLISDLEKSTNSKVTITFEKLRFPVVETKIIGPFSIKVRAIVPDLFVGIARKLFS
;
A
#
# COMPACT_ATOMS: atom_id res chain seq x y z
N MET A 1 -23.93 17.79 -0.26
CA MET A 1 -22.89 18.33 -1.19
C MET A 1 -22.25 17.21 -2.02
N ASN A 2 -21.60 17.47 -3.17
CA ASN A 2 -21.01 16.42 -4.02
C ASN A 2 -19.49 16.61 -4.22
N VAL A 3 -18.74 15.50 -4.15
CA VAL A 3 -17.36 15.42 -4.64
C VAL A 3 -17.40 14.92 -6.09
N ASN A 4 -17.03 15.78 -7.04
CA ASN A 4 -17.03 15.46 -8.46
C ASN A 4 -15.60 15.31 -8.97
N GLY A 5 -15.34 14.30 -9.80
CA GLY A 5 -14.04 14.17 -10.44
C GLY A 5 -14.07 13.30 -11.69
N LYS A 6 -12.93 13.26 -12.37
CA LYS A 6 -12.65 12.38 -13.51
C LYS A 6 -11.33 11.67 -13.29
N LEU A 7 -11.31 10.36 -13.47
CA LEU A 7 -10.12 9.54 -13.35
C LEU A 7 -9.62 9.13 -14.75
N HIS A 8 -8.33 9.38 -14.98
CA HIS A 8 -7.65 9.14 -16.24
C HIS A 8 -6.39 8.33 -16.03
N GLU A 9 -6.12 7.37 -16.92
CA GLU A 9 -4.85 6.67 -16.99
C GLU A 9 -3.96 7.34 -18.05
N ILE A 10 -2.77 7.78 -17.66
CA ILE A 10 -1.74 8.30 -18.58
C ILE A 10 -1.17 7.12 -19.36
N THR A 11 -1.30 7.16 -20.68
CA THR A 11 -0.84 6.11 -21.60
C THR A 11 0.46 6.48 -22.31
N ASN A 12 0.79 7.77 -22.39
CA ASN A 12 2.03 8.27 -22.97
C ASN A 12 2.57 9.44 -22.13
N ALA A 13 3.46 9.14 -21.18
CA ALA A 13 3.96 10.13 -20.22
C ALA A 13 4.71 11.31 -20.87
N PRO A 14 5.64 11.13 -21.83
CA PRO A 14 6.29 12.27 -22.50
C PRO A 14 5.31 13.21 -23.21
N LEU A 15 4.31 12.66 -23.92
CA LEU A 15 3.29 13.46 -24.59
C LEU A 15 2.36 14.16 -23.58
N PHE A 16 2.03 13.48 -22.49
CA PHE A 16 1.22 14.05 -21.42
C PHE A 16 1.93 15.23 -20.76
N ILE A 17 3.18 15.06 -20.33
CA ILE A 17 3.99 16.09 -19.67
C ILE A 17 4.12 17.33 -20.56
N SER A 18 4.53 17.15 -21.82
CA SER A 18 4.71 18.25 -22.76
C SER A 18 3.40 19.00 -23.06
N SER A 19 2.29 18.28 -23.25
CA SER A 19 0.99 18.92 -23.54
C SER A 19 0.37 19.58 -22.32
N PHE A 20 0.46 18.97 -21.13
CA PHE A 20 -0.05 19.54 -19.89
C PHE A 20 0.70 20.83 -19.53
N SER A 21 2.03 20.85 -19.71
CA SER A 21 2.83 22.07 -19.47
C SER A 21 2.41 23.24 -20.38
N ASN A 22 1.94 22.95 -21.59
CA ASN A 22 1.49 23.98 -22.54
C ASN A 22 0.06 24.43 -22.27
N ASN A 23 -0.84 23.50 -21.92
CA ASN A 23 -2.23 23.80 -21.62
C ASN A 23 -2.79 22.82 -20.54
N PRO A 24 -2.68 23.17 -19.25
CA PRO A 24 -3.13 22.31 -18.15
C PRO A 24 -4.63 21.96 -18.21
N ALA A 25 -5.46 22.84 -18.79
CA ALA A 25 -6.89 22.61 -18.91
C ALA A 25 -7.24 21.60 -20.02
N HIS A 26 -6.35 21.43 -20.99
CA HIS A 26 -6.57 20.58 -22.16
C HIS A 26 -5.28 19.84 -22.56
N PRO A 27 -4.77 18.91 -21.73
CA PRO A 27 -3.70 18.02 -22.13
C PRO A 27 -4.12 17.19 -23.36
N ASN A 28 -3.14 16.71 -24.13
CA ASN A 28 -3.41 16.02 -25.38
C ASN A 28 -4.23 14.74 -25.12
N PRO A 29 -5.43 14.57 -25.73
CA PRO A 29 -6.30 13.43 -25.46
C PRO A 29 -5.72 12.09 -25.93
N ALA A 30 -4.68 12.08 -26.77
CA ALA A 30 -3.96 10.86 -27.14
C ALA A 30 -2.95 10.39 -26.06
N SER A 31 -2.71 11.20 -25.02
CA SER A 31 -1.72 10.92 -23.98
C SER A 31 -2.29 10.27 -22.72
N PHE A 32 -3.62 10.20 -22.62
CA PHE A 32 -4.34 9.57 -21.52
C PHE A 32 -5.66 8.96 -22.03
N LYS A 33 -6.27 8.09 -21.24
CA LYS A 33 -7.60 7.56 -21.49
C LYS A 33 -8.44 7.61 -20.21
N PRO A 34 -9.79 7.68 -20.31
CA PRO A 34 -10.65 7.47 -19.17
C PRO A 34 -10.39 6.14 -18.46
N MET A 35 -10.41 6.15 -17.13
CA MET A 35 -10.40 4.93 -16.33
C MET A 35 -11.83 4.60 -15.90
N ALA A 36 -12.53 3.84 -16.73
CA ALA A 36 -13.90 3.39 -16.48
C ALA A 36 -13.95 2.23 -15.47
N GLU A 37 -15.10 2.05 -14.80
CA GLU A 37 -15.36 0.99 -13.81
C GLU A 37 -14.41 0.99 -12.59
N ALA A 38 -13.68 2.08 -12.34
CA ALA A 38 -12.90 2.24 -11.13
C ALA A 38 -13.83 2.58 -9.96
N GLN A 39 -13.58 1.99 -8.79
CA GLN A 39 -14.28 2.37 -7.57
C GLN A 39 -13.53 3.49 -6.86
N VAL A 40 -14.22 4.58 -6.59
CA VAL A 40 -13.70 5.75 -5.87
C VAL A 40 -14.38 5.82 -4.52
N PHE A 41 -13.58 5.75 -3.46
CA PHE A 41 -14.00 5.84 -2.08
C PHE A 41 -13.60 7.19 -1.51
N LEU A 42 -14.51 7.80 -0.76
CA LEU A 42 -14.26 8.96 0.08
C LEU A 42 -14.12 8.49 1.52
N GLY A 43 -12.88 8.25 1.95
CA GLY A 43 -12.55 7.88 3.33
C GLY A 43 -12.51 9.10 4.24
N THR A 44 -12.74 8.90 5.53
CA THR A 44 -12.68 9.96 6.54
C THR A 44 -11.72 9.62 7.68
N ASP A 45 -11.20 10.63 8.35
CA ASP A 45 -10.44 10.49 9.61
C ASP A 45 -11.35 10.35 10.84
N PHE A 46 -12.67 10.26 10.63
CA PHE A 46 -13.62 9.97 11.69
C PHE A 46 -13.29 8.60 12.29
N PRO A 47 -13.22 8.45 13.63
CA PRO A 47 -12.93 7.18 14.25
C PRO A 47 -14.09 6.21 13.99
N ALA A 48 -13.99 5.46 12.90
CA ALA A 48 -14.69 4.20 12.77
C ALA A 48 -14.05 3.23 13.77
N GLY A 49 -14.87 2.56 14.57
CA GLY A 49 -14.41 1.51 15.46
C GLY A 49 -13.50 0.54 14.70
N PHE A 50 -12.38 0.19 15.32
CA PHE A 50 -11.38 -0.79 14.91
C PHE A 50 -11.80 -1.74 13.78
N THR A 51 -11.51 -1.40 12.53
CA THR A 51 -11.43 -2.41 11.47
C THR A 51 -10.21 -2.13 10.60
N ASN A 52 -9.22 -3.03 10.65
CA ASN A 52 -8.17 -3.19 9.64
C ASN A 52 -8.79 -3.72 8.33
N SER A 53 -9.79 -3.01 7.80
CA SER A 53 -10.48 -3.34 6.56
C SER A 53 -9.81 -2.59 5.40
N PHE A 54 -9.80 -3.22 4.23
CA PHE A 54 -9.37 -2.59 2.97
C PHE A 54 -10.17 -1.30 2.68
N ILE A 55 -11.43 -1.27 3.13
CA ILE A 55 -12.38 -0.17 2.95
C ILE A 55 -12.29 0.76 4.18
N PRO A 56 -12.14 2.09 4.00
CA PRO A 56 -12.14 3.05 5.10
C PRO A 56 -13.42 2.91 5.94
N GLY A 57 -13.30 2.95 7.26
CA GLY A 57 -14.38 2.57 8.18
C GLY A 57 -15.65 3.44 8.17
N PHE A 58 -15.64 4.55 7.41
CA PHE A 58 -16.82 5.15 6.79
C PHE A 58 -16.40 5.62 5.40
N SER A 59 -16.93 5.00 4.35
CA SER A 59 -16.67 5.44 2.98
C SER A 59 -17.96 5.61 2.18
N PHE A 60 -18.10 6.80 1.60
CA PHE A 60 -19.01 6.98 0.47
C PHE A 60 -18.28 6.50 -0.78
N GLN A 61 -19.00 5.90 -1.71
CA GLN A 61 -18.39 5.35 -2.90
C GLN A 61 -19.15 5.74 -4.17
N ALA A 62 -18.41 5.82 -5.27
CA ALA A 62 -18.95 5.90 -6.61
C ALA A 62 -18.12 5.02 -7.55
N THR A 63 -18.72 4.63 -8.66
CA THR A 63 -18.00 3.97 -9.75
C THR A 63 -17.83 4.96 -10.89
N THR A 64 -16.66 4.98 -11.52
CA THR A 64 -16.43 5.83 -12.69
C THR A 64 -17.21 5.33 -13.90
N ASP A 65 -17.78 6.27 -14.66
CA ASP A 65 -18.47 5.97 -15.92
C ASP A 65 -17.48 5.71 -17.08
N ALA A 66 -18.00 5.54 -18.30
CA ALA A 66 -17.19 5.32 -19.51
C ALA A 66 -16.22 6.48 -19.82
N ASN A 67 -16.49 7.68 -19.30
CA ASN A 67 -15.64 8.86 -19.43
C ASN A 67 -14.72 9.07 -18.21
N GLY A 68 -14.70 8.11 -17.28
CA GLY A 68 -13.91 8.18 -16.05
C GLY A 68 -14.52 9.09 -14.99
N ALA A 69 -15.72 9.64 -15.22
CA ALA A 69 -16.36 10.59 -14.32
C ALA A 69 -17.01 9.89 -13.13
N PHE A 70 -16.92 10.50 -11.95
CA PHE A 70 -17.59 10.05 -10.73
C PHE A 70 -18.19 11.23 -9.97
N SER A 71 -19.24 10.94 -9.20
CA SER A 71 -19.84 11.89 -8.26
C SER A 71 -20.20 11.16 -6.97
N ILE A 72 -19.62 11.59 -5.86
CA ILE A 72 -19.87 11.04 -4.53
C ILE A 72 -20.71 12.04 -3.76
N PHE A 73 -21.93 11.62 -3.37
CA PHE A 73 -22.80 12.42 -2.53
C PHE A 73 -22.34 12.35 -1.07
N VAL A 74 -22.12 13.52 -0.46
CA VAL A 74 -21.86 13.71 0.97
C VAL A 74 -23.12 14.32 1.58
N PRO A 75 -23.80 13.61 2.52
CA PRO A 75 -25.02 14.09 3.15
C PRO A 75 -24.87 15.44 3.83
N ASP A 76 -25.93 16.24 3.75
CA ASP A 76 -25.98 17.52 4.45
C ASP A 76 -26.04 17.27 5.97
N GLY A 77 -25.25 18.01 6.75
CA GLY A 77 -25.11 17.81 8.19
C GLY A 77 -23.81 17.10 8.62
N PHE A 78 -22.97 16.65 7.69
CA PHE A 78 -21.62 16.19 8.02
C PHE A 78 -20.79 17.35 8.60
N PRO A 79 -20.11 17.16 9.76
CA PRO A 79 -19.26 18.20 10.34
C PRO A 79 -18.19 18.67 9.37
N GLN A 80 -18.20 19.97 9.07
CA GLN A 80 -17.34 20.58 8.06
C GLN A 80 -15.83 20.53 8.40
N THR A 81 -15.50 20.22 9.65
CA THR A 81 -14.14 20.10 10.18
C THR A 81 -13.52 18.71 10.00
N ILE A 82 -14.32 17.69 9.66
CA ILE A 82 -13.82 16.33 9.42
C ILE A 82 -12.93 16.35 8.18
N LYS A 83 -11.81 15.61 8.24
CA LYS A 83 -10.95 15.44 7.09
C LYS A 83 -11.38 14.20 6.33
N ALA A 84 -11.39 14.34 5.02
CA ALA A 84 -11.65 13.27 4.08
C ALA A 84 -10.46 13.12 3.13
N TYR A 85 -10.38 11.97 2.47
CA TYR A 85 -9.42 11.70 1.41
C TYR A 85 -10.08 10.80 0.37
N LEU A 86 -9.63 10.91 -0.89
CA LEU A 86 -10.07 10.02 -1.96
C LEU A 86 -9.10 8.85 -2.09
N LEU A 87 -9.67 7.67 -2.28
CA LEU A 87 -8.99 6.44 -2.66
C LEU A 87 -9.66 5.93 -3.93
N ALA A 88 -8.94 5.82 -5.04
CA ALA A 88 -9.44 5.14 -6.22
C ALA A 88 -8.82 3.74 -6.33
N THR A 89 -9.62 2.79 -6.79
CA THR A 89 -9.22 1.40 -7.00
C THR A 89 -9.76 0.89 -8.33
N HIS A 90 -9.08 -0.07 -8.93
CA HIS A 90 -9.62 -0.86 -10.02
C HIS A 90 -9.89 -2.30 -9.56
N THR A 91 -10.76 -3.01 -10.26
CA THR A 91 -11.08 -4.41 -9.94
C THR A 91 -10.10 -5.32 -10.68
N ILE A 92 -9.26 -6.07 -9.94
CA ILE A 92 -8.31 -7.04 -10.51
C ILE A 92 -9.00 -8.38 -10.83
N MET A 93 -10.01 -8.76 -10.05
CA MET A 93 -10.68 -10.05 -10.20
C MET A 93 -12.18 -9.90 -9.95
N LYS A 94 -13.01 -10.22 -10.96
CA LYS A 94 -14.43 -10.56 -10.79
C LYS A 94 -14.48 -12.10 -10.73
N VAL A 95 -14.38 -12.69 -9.54
CA VAL A 95 -14.17 -14.16 -9.39
C VAL A 95 -15.43 -14.96 -9.74
N LEU A 96 -15.23 -16.20 -10.22
CA LEU A 96 -16.25 -17.22 -10.49
C LEU A 96 -16.94 -17.75 -9.20
N PRO A 97 -18.15 -18.33 -9.31
CA PRO A 97 -18.97 -18.81 -8.19
C PRO A 97 -18.28 -19.84 -7.29
N PRO A 98 -18.62 -19.95 -5.98
CA PRO A 98 -19.78 -19.35 -5.29
C PRO A 98 -19.49 -18.10 -4.44
N LEU A 99 -18.23 -17.65 -4.33
CA LEU A 99 -17.84 -16.48 -3.55
C LEU A 99 -17.24 -15.40 -4.47
N ASN A 100 -18.13 -14.58 -5.05
CA ASN A 100 -17.74 -13.45 -5.90
C ASN A 100 -17.32 -12.26 -5.04
N VAL A 101 -16.16 -12.34 -4.38
CA VAL A 101 -15.60 -11.20 -3.65
C VAL A 101 -14.69 -10.43 -4.61
N PRO A 102 -15.05 -9.17 -4.99
CA PRO A 102 -14.19 -8.38 -5.85
C PRO A 102 -12.87 -8.08 -5.15
N ILE A 103 -11.76 -8.28 -5.87
CA ILE A 103 -10.43 -7.90 -5.39
C ILE A 103 -10.11 -6.53 -5.99
N PHE A 104 -9.95 -5.55 -5.11
CA PHE A 104 -9.60 -4.19 -5.45
C PHE A 104 -8.09 -3.97 -5.31
N ALA A 105 -7.51 -3.23 -6.24
CA ALA A 105 -6.17 -2.69 -6.08
C ALA A 105 -6.19 -1.17 -6.20
N PRO A 106 -5.49 -0.46 -5.31
CA PRO A 106 -5.52 0.98 -5.28
C PRO A 106 -4.66 1.56 -6.41
N VAL A 107 -5.19 2.58 -7.06
CA VAL A 107 -4.54 3.28 -8.19
C VAL A 107 -4.25 4.74 -7.86
N TYR A 108 -4.93 5.30 -6.86
CA TYR A 108 -4.76 6.69 -6.44
C TYR A 108 -5.15 6.89 -4.98
N ARG A 109 -4.45 7.80 -4.30
CA ARG A 109 -4.80 8.32 -2.96
C ARG A 109 -4.56 9.82 -2.94
N SER A 110 -5.53 10.61 -2.48
CA SER A 110 -5.35 12.05 -2.30
C SER A 110 -4.76 12.39 -0.93
N GLU A 111 -4.23 13.60 -0.82
CA GLU A 111 -4.04 14.24 0.47
C GLU A 111 -5.39 14.49 1.15
N THR A 112 -5.38 14.57 2.48
CA THR A 112 -6.58 14.88 3.26
C THR A 112 -7.04 16.32 3.03
N PHE A 113 -8.35 16.54 2.92
CA PHE A 113 -9.00 17.84 2.81
C PHE A 113 -10.22 17.91 3.74
N GLN A 114 -10.62 19.10 4.16
CA GLN A 114 -11.84 19.27 4.96
C GLN A 114 -13.09 19.24 4.07
N PHE A 115 -14.22 18.76 4.61
CA PHE A 115 -15.49 18.83 3.89
C PHE A 115 -15.86 20.28 3.50
N SER A 116 -15.47 21.27 4.32
CA SER A 116 -15.64 22.71 4.02
C SER A 116 -14.99 23.19 2.71
N GLN A 117 -13.97 22.47 2.23
CA GLN A 117 -13.22 22.84 1.02
C GLN A 117 -13.82 22.25 -0.26
N ILE A 118 -14.75 21.30 -0.14
CA ILE A 118 -15.40 20.70 -1.31
C ILE A 118 -16.24 21.78 -1.99
N ASN A 119 -15.97 21.96 -3.28
CA ASN A 119 -16.68 22.89 -4.14
C ASN A 119 -17.31 22.12 -5.32
N SER A 120 -18.05 22.83 -6.18
CA SER A 120 -18.75 22.25 -7.32
C SER A 120 -17.83 21.90 -8.50
N LYS A 121 -16.53 22.24 -8.46
CA LYS A 121 -15.61 21.98 -9.57
C LYS A 121 -15.27 20.50 -9.66
N THR A 122 -15.32 19.97 -10.87
CA THR A 122 -14.81 18.64 -11.20
C THR A 122 -13.30 18.61 -11.06
N GLN A 123 -12.80 17.62 -10.32
CA GLN A 123 -11.36 17.39 -10.15
C GLN A 123 -10.86 16.39 -11.20
N ASP A 124 -9.98 16.81 -12.10
CA ASP A 124 -9.30 15.92 -13.03
C ASP A 124 -8.12 15.23 -12.33
N ILE A 125 -8.17 13.90 -12.30
CA ILE A 125 -7.18 13.03 -11.65
C ILE A 125 -6.53 12.16 -12.73
N TYR A 126 -5.22 12.27 -12.87
CA TYR A 126 -4.41 11.50 -13.80
C TYR A 126 -3.50 10.55 -13.02
N VAL A 127 -3.47 9.28 -13.43
CA VAL A 127 -2.58 8.28 -12.84
C VAL A 127 -1.70 7.64 -13.90
N LEU A 128 -0.42 7.51 -13.61
CA LEU A 128 0.55 6.81 -14.46
C LEU A 128 0.96 5.52 -13.77
N ARG A 129 0.63 4.39 -14.39
CA ARG A 129 1.12 3.08 -13.95
C ARG A 129 2.62 2.99 -14.18
N THR A 130 3.35 2.54 -13.17
CA THR A 130 4.77 2.21 -13.24
C THR A 130 4.97 0.82 -12.66
N ASP A 131 5.35 -0.13 -13.51
CA ASP A 131 5.63 -1.50 -13.07
C ASP A 131 7.01 -1.54 -12.42
N GLY A 132 7.10 -2.10 -11.21
CA GLY A 132 8.37 -2.19 -10.52
C GLY A 132 9.27 -3.25 -11.12
N THR A 133 10.56 -2.97 -11.22
CA THR A 133 11.57 -3.99 -11.55
C THR A 133 12.16 -4.64 -10.29
N THR A 134 12.80 -5.80 -10.46
CA THR A 134 13.46 -6.50 -9.34
C THR A 134 14.59 -5.70 -8.69
N LYS A 135 15.15 -4.71 -9.39
CA LYS A 135 16.15 -3.77 -8.84
C LYS A 135 15.57 -2.82 -7.78
N GLU A 136 14.25 -2.64 -7.81
CA GLU A 136 13.47 -1.70 -7.01
C GLU A 136 12.86 -2.40 -5.80
N GLY A 137 12.75 -3.74 -5.90
CA GLY A 137 12.24 -4.57 -4.84
C GLY A 137 13.21 -4.78 -3.68
N PHE A 138 12.68 -5.38 -2.62
CA PHE A 138 13.42 -5.74 -1.41
C PHE A 138 13.96 -7.14 -1.57
N SER A 139 15.29 -7.26 -1.52
CA SER A 139 15.95 -8.55 -1.53
C SER A 139 15.86 -9.25 -0.18
N GLN A 140 16.05 -10.56 -0.21
CA GLN A 140 16.17 -11.41 0.97
C GLN A 140 17.19 -10.86 1.98
N ALA A 141 18.35 -10.37 1.51
CA ALA A 141 19.39 -9.82 2.38
C ALA A 141 18.93 -8.57 3.14
N GLN A 142 18.09 -7.73 2.51
CA GLN A 142 17.57 -6.53 3.16
C GLN A 142 16.53 -6.87 4.22
N ILE A 143 15.62 -7.80 3.91
CA ILE A 143 14.65 -8.30 4.90
C ILE A 143 15.38 -8.97 6.08
N SER A 144 16.44 -9.74 5.82
CA SER A 144 17.27 -10.32 6.89
C SER A 144 18.04 -9.28 7.69
N SER A 145 18.55 -8.22 7.06
CA SER A 145 19.18 -7.10 7.79
C SER A 145 18.21 -6.46 8.77
N MET A 146 16.96 -6.25 8.35
CA MET A 146 15.91 -5.67 9.18
C MET A 146 15.58 -6.54 10.41
N THR A 147 15.62 -7.88 10.28
CA THR A 147 15.38 -8.78 11.43
C THR A 147 16.43 -8.66 12.54
N THR A 148 17.63 -8.13 12.27
CA THR A 148 18.68 -7.95 13.28
C THR A 148 18.23 -7.02 14.42
N ASP A 149 17.51 -5.95 14.10
CA ASP A 149 17.05 -4.98 15.10
C ASP A 149 16.00 -5.59 16.04
N ILE A 150 15.10 -6.42 15.52
CA ILE A 150 14.12 -7.15 16.35
C ILE A 150 14.86 -8.14 17.24
N GLN A 151 15.80 -8.89 16.66
CA GLN A 151 16.57 -9.88 17.39
C GLN A 151 17.22 -9.26 18.62
N GLN A 152 17.85 -8.09 18.46
CA GLN A 152 18.48 -7.37 19.56
C GLN A 152 17.46 -6.86 20.59
N LYS A 153 16.37 -6.21 20.14
CA LYS A 153 15.34 -5.65 21.04
C LYS A 153 14.62 -6.72 21.86
N MET A 154 14.30 -7.85 21.23
CA MET A 154 13.63 -8.98 21.88
C MET A 154 14.61 -9.93 22.58
N LYS A 155 15.92 -9.66 22.52
CA LYS A 155 16.97 -10.53 23.09
C LYS A 155 16.85 -11.99 22.61
N LEU A 156 16.58 -12.15 21.31
CA LEU A 156 16.50 -13.46 20.67
C LEU A 156 17.91 -13.96 20.35
N GLU A 157 18.12 -15.27 20.46
CA GLU A 157 19.37 -15.91 20.05
C GLU A 157 19.54 -15.87 18.54
N SER A 158 18.44 -16.07 17.81
CA SER A 158 18.39 -15.85 16.37
C SER A 158 17.00 -15.38 15.94
N LEU A 159 16.98 -14.58 14.88
CA LEU A 159 15.78 -14.28 14.11
C LEU A 159 16.12 -14.34 12.63
N SER A 160 15.30 -15.02 11.86
CA SER A 160 15.46 -15.14 10.41
C SER A 160 14.13 -14.89 9.73
N ALA A 161 14.17 -14.21 8.59
CA ALA A 161 13.01 -14.00 7.75
C ALA A 161 13.30 -14.52 6.34
N PHE A 162 12.28 -15.04 5.66
CA PHE A 162 12.37 -15.65 4.33
C PHE A 162 11.21 -15.18 3.48
N ILE A 163 11.50 -14.68 2.27
CA ILE A 163 10.47 -14.20 1.35
C ILE A 163 9.85 -15.41 0.63
N ASN A 164 8.57 -15.66 0.91
CA ASN A 164 7.75 -16.69 0.27
C ASN A 164 6.92 -16.09 -0.87
N ASP A 165 6.07 -16.92 -1.47
CA ASP A 165 5.06 -16.45 -2.42
C ASP A 165 3.90 -15.81 -1.65
N GLY A 166 3.84 -14.48 -1.61
CA GLY A 166 2.76 -13.73 -0.95
C GLY A 166 2.97 -13.42 0.54
N SER A 167 4.04 -13.91 1.17
CA SER A 167 4.34 -13.62 2.57
C SER A 167 5.85 -13.58 2.85
N VAL A 168 6.19 -13.14 4.07
CA VAL A 168 7.53 -13.27 4.65
C VAL A 168 7.43 -14.19 5.85
N GLY A 169 7.96 -15.40 5.74
CA GLY A 169 8.03 -16.34 6.87
C GLY A 169 9.11 -15.93 7.85
N ILE A 170 8.81 -15.89 9.14
CA ILE A 170 9.72 -15.46 10.20
C ILE A 170 9.92 -16.61 11.17
N VAL A 171 11.17 -16.88 11.55
CA VAL A 171 11.56 -17.89 12.54
C VAL A 171 12.49 -17.26 13.56
N GLY A 172 12.07 -17.23 14.83
CA GLY A 172 12.84 -16.76 15.96
C GLY A 172 13.17 -17.88 16.94
N LYS A 173 14.32 -17.80 17.61
CA LYS A 173 14.71 -18.71 18.68
C LYS A 173 15.25 -17.95 19.89
N SER A 174 14.90 -18.39 21.08
CA SER A 174 15.47 -17.88 22.33
C SER A 174 15.30 -18.89 23.46
N LYS A 175 16.38 -19.22 24.17
CA LYS A 175 16.37 -20.05 25.40
C LYS A 175 15.63 -21.37 25.23
N GLY A 176 15.79 -22.03 24.08
CA GLY A 176 15.11 -23.28 23.75
C GLY A 176 13.66 -23.14 23.26
N ALA A 177 13.08 -21.93 23.27
CA ALA A 177 11.79 -21.64 22.64
C ALA A 177 11.97 -21.31 21.15
N THR A 178 10.99 -21.69 20.33
CA THR A 178 10.92 -21.37 18.91
C THR A 178 9.63 -20.63 18.60
N LEU A 179 9.73 -19.51 17.87
CA LEU A 179 8.61 -18.76 17.33
C LEU A 179 8.63 -18.88 15.81
N LYS A 180 7.48 -19.18 15.20
CA LYS A 180 7.27 -19.10 13.75
C LYS A 180 6.08 -18.18 13.50
N ALA A 181 6.13 -17.38 12.44
CA ALA A 181 5.05 -16.50 12.06
C ALA A 181 5.10 -16.17 10.57
N ASP A 182 3.96 -15.81 9.99
CA ASP A 182 3.89 -15.25 8.65
C ASP A 182 3.61 -13.75 8.72
N LEU A 183 4.44 -12.96 8.04
CA LEU A 183 4.23 -11.54 7.82
C LEU A 183 3.65 -11.35 6.41
N PHE A 184 2.39 -10.94 6.35
CA PHE A 184 1.72 -10.52 5.13
C PHE A 184 1.90 -9.01 4.95
N LEU A 185 2.30 -8.61 3.76
CA LEU A 185 2.46 -7.22 3.36
C LEU A 185 1.40 -6.90 2.31
N SER A 186 0.70 -5.79 2.45
CA SER A 186 -0.27 -5.31 1.49
C SER A 186 -0.09 -3.82 1.22
N PRO A 187 -0.51 -3.30 0.07
CA PRO A 187 -0.59 -1.87 -0.13
C PRO A 187 -1.38 -1.16 0.97
N PHE A 188 -0.90 -0.01 1.40
CA PHE A 188 -1.59 0.83 2.37
C PHE A 188 -2.60 1.74 1.66
N THR A 189 -3.86 1.72 2.11
CA THR A 189 -4.99 2.47 1.52
C THR A 189 -5.46 3.64 2.39
N GLY A 190 -4.75 3.91 3.50
CA GLY A 190 -5.08 5.00 4.42
C GLY A 190 -4.64 6.40 3.95
N PRO A 191 -4.98 7.44 4.72
CA PRO A 191 -4.75 8.85 4.38
C PRO A 191 -3.29 9.30 4.49
N ASP A 192 -2.44 8.56 5.20
CA ASP A 192 -1.01 8.89 5.27
C ASP A 192 -0.31 8.52 3.95
N LEU A 193 0.02 9.56 3.18
CA LEU A 193 0.71 9.45 1.91
C LEU A 193 2.20 9.06 2.07
N ASN A 194 2.74 9.02 3.29
CA ASN A 194 4.10 8.55 3.55
C ASN A 194 4.16 7.07 3.94
N THR A 195 3.00 6.43 4.14
CA THR A 195 2.89 4.99 4.34
C THR A 195 2.44 4.34 3.03
N PHE A 196 3.15 3.28 2.63
CA PHE A 196 2.98 2.59 1.33
C PHE A 196 2.57 1.13 1.52
N ILE A 197 3.05 0.50 2.58
CA ILE A 197 2.77 -0.89 2.92
C ILE A 197 2.18 -0.95 4.33
N SER A 198 1.12 -1.74 4.46
CA SER A 198 0.56 -2.22 5.71
C SER A 198 1.04 -3.65 5.95
N GLU A 199 1.22 -3.99 7.22
CA GLU A 199 1.58 -5.30 7.68
C GLU A 199 0.42 -6.01 8.38
N LYS A 200 0.42 -7.34 8.28
CA LYS A 200 -0.36 -8.22 9.13
C LYS A 200 0.50 -9.42 9.50
N VAL A 201 0.69 -9.65 10.78
CA VAL A 201 1.36 -10.85 11.28
C VAL A 201 0.30 -11.88 11.67
N ASP A 202 0.35 -13.04 11.04
CA ASP A 202 -0.57 -14.15 11.25
C ASP A 202 0.19 -15.46 11.46
N ASN A 203 -0.53 -16.56 11.72
CA ASN A 203 0.02 -17.91 11.88
C ASN A 203 1.16 -17.98 12.91
N ILE A 204 1.02 -17.26 14.03
CA ILE A 204 2.04 -17.25 15.09
C ILE A 204 1.96 -18.57 15.85
N ASP A 205 3.03 -19.36 15.74
CA ASP A 205 3.24 -20.62 16.45
C ASP A 205 4.43 -20.47 17.42
N ILE A 206 4.20 -20.81 18.69
CA ILE A 206 5.18 -20.65 19.77
C ILE A 206 5.34 -21.98 20.50
N ASP A 207 6.52 -22.56 20.32
CA ASP A 207 6.97 -23.77 20.97
C ASP A 207 7.86 -23.41 22.16
N LEU A 208 7.49 -23.85 23.36
CA LEU A 208 8.17 -23.53 24.62
C LEU A 208 8.95 -24.77 25.11
N PRO A 209 10.12 -24.59 25.75
CA PRO A 209 10.92 -25.70 26.20
C PRO A 209 10.27 -26.42 27.40
N GLY A 210 9.78 -27.64 27.18
CA GLY A 210 9.21 -28.50 28.23
C GLY A 210 7.69 -28.68 28.10
N PRO A 211 7.03 -29.34 29.07
CA PRO A 211 5.58 -29.55 29.00
C PRO A 211 4.84 -28.22 29.02
N ASP A 212 4.04 -27.95 27.97
CA ASP A 212 3.31 -26.69 27.78
C ASP A 212 2.51 -26.25 29.02
N PHE A 213 1.98 -27.20 29.79
CA PHE A 213 1.18 -26.89 30.99
C PHE A 213 1.99 -26.31 32.16
N ILE A 214 3.29 -26.63 32.28
CA ILE A 214 4.15 -26.11 33.36
C ILE A 214 4.70 -24.76 32.95
N VAL A 215 5.19 -24.65 31.72
CA VAL A 215 5.84 -23.42 31.23
C VAL A 215 4.80 -22.34 30.95
N GLY A 216 3.60 -22.71 30.50
CA GLY A 216 2.47 -21.80 30.27
C GLY A 216 1.95 -21.10 31.53
N LEU A 217 2.28 -21.59 32.73
CA LEU A 217 1.97 -20.91 34.00
C LEU A 217 2.91 -19.73 34.28
N PHE A 218 4.09 -19.70 33.67
CA PHE A 218 5.12 -18.67 33.88
C PHE A 218 5.35 -17.79 32.65
N VAL A 219 4.92 -18.25 31.47
CA VAL A 219 5.16 -17.59 30.19
C VAL A 219 3.88 -17.53 29.37
N SER A 220 3.40 -16.32 29.09
CA SER A 220 2.23 -16.11 28.24
C SER A 220 2.60 -16.11 26.76
N LYS A 221 2.11 -17.10 26.00
CA LYS A 221 2.25 -17.15 24.53
C LYS A 221 1.59 -15.93 23.87
N ASP A 222 0.47 -15.45 24.40
CA ASP A 222 -0.24 -14.26 23.89
C ASP A 222 0.58 -12.99 24.07
N GLU A 223 1.27 -12.85 25.20
CA GLU A 223 2.12 -11.69 25.44
C GLU A 223 3.34 -11.70 24.52
N ILE A 224 3.97 -12.87 24.31
CA ILE A 224 5.04 -13.03 23.32
C ILE A 224 4.54 -12.67 21.92
N ALA A 225 3.38 -13.19 21.51
CA ALA A 225 2.78 -12.89 20.22
C ALA A 225 2.49 -11.38 20.06
N LYS A 226 1.97 -10.73 21.12
CA LYS A 226 1.73 -9.28 21.13
C LYS A 226 3.03 -8.49 21.02
N GLN A 227 4.06 -8.83 21.79
CA GLN A 227 5.36 -8.18 21.72
C GLN A 227 6.03 -8.36 20.35
N PHE A 228 5.91 -9.55 19.75
CA PHE A 228 6.40 -9.84 18.41
C PHE A 228 5.67 -9.00 17.35
N ARG A 229 4.33 -8.96 17.38
CA ARG A 229 3.52 -8.09 16.51
C ARG A 229 3.93 -6.63 16.65
N GLN A 230 4.11 -6.14 17.88
CA GLN A 230 4.56 -4.78 18.14
C GLN A 230 5.98 -4.53 17.60
N GLY A 231 6.89 -5.51 17.73
CA GLY A 231 8.24 -5.44 17.20
C GLY A 231 8.25 -5.24 15.69
N ILE A 232 7.45 -6.03 14.97
CA ILE A 232 7.28 -5.90 13.51
C ILE A 232 6.65 -4.55 13.15
N HIS A 233 5.55 -4.17 13.81
CA HIS A 233 4.87 -2.88 13.59
C HIS A 233 5.84 -1.70 13.72
N ASN A 234 6.67 -1.71 14.77
CA ASN A 234 7.64 -0.64 15.04
C ASN A 234 8.73 -0.50 13.96
N MET A 235 8.92 -1.47 13.07
CA MET A 235 9.89 -1.40 11.98
C MET A 235 9.31 -0.93 10.67
N MET A 236 7.99 -1.05 10.51
CA MET A 236 7.30 -0.64 9.30
C MET A 236 7.56 0.80 8.89
N PRO A 237 7.72 1.78 9.82
CA PRO A 237 8.14 3.13 9.44
C PRO A 237 9.51 3.17 8.74
N THR A 238 10.49 2.42 9.25
CA THR A 238 11.84 2.36 8.64
C THR A 238 11.77 1.67 7.27
N LEU A 239 11.03 0.57 7.16
CA LEU A 239 10.82 -0.10 5.88
C LEU A 239 10.15 0.86 4.88
N ASN A 240 9.01 1.47 5.23
CA ASN A 240 8.29 2.44 4.41
C ASN A 240 9.20 3.59 3.93
N LYS A 241 10.05 4.13 4.81
CA LYS A 241 11.04 5.14 4.42
C LYS A 241 12.04 4.64 3.39
N GLN A 242 12.61 3.45 3.59
CA GLN A 242 13.55 2.86 2.62
C GLN A 242 12.89 2.59 1.26
N ILE A 243 11.60 2.24 1.26
CA ILE A 243 10.81 2.09 0.04
C ILE A 243 10.71 3.43 -0.68
N PHE A 244 10.31 4.46 0.06
CA PHE A 244 10.15 5.79 -0.48
C PHE A 244 11.45 6.34 -1.08
N ASP A 245 12.56 6.23 -0.36
CA ASP A 245 13.88 6.70 -0.81
C ASP A 245 14.31 5.99 -2.11
N ARG A 246 13.95 4.71 -2.29
CA ARG A 246 14.24 3.96 -3.53
C ARG A 246 13.39 4.44 -4.70
N ILE A 247 12.09 4.61 -4.48
CA ILE A 247 11.18 5.11 -5.51
C ILE A 247 11.61 6.51 -5.93
N GLN A 248 11.94 7.38 -4.98
CA GLN A 248 12.45 8.72 -5.29
C GLN A 248 13.75 8.69 -6.10
N LYS A 249 14.68 7.78 -5.80
CA LYS A 249 15.92 7.67 -6.59
C LYS A 249 15.66 7.28 -8.04
N GLN A 250 14.66 6.45 -8.28
CA GLN A 250 14.41 5.93 -9.61
C GLN A 250 13.43 6.78 -10.41
N LEU A 251 12.29 7.11 -9.82
CA LEU A 251 11.25 7.90 -10.46
C LEU A 251 11.46 9.38 -10.22
N GLY A 252 12.53 9.80 -9.54
CA GLY A 252 12.76 11.19 -9.16
C GLY A 252 12.74 12.16 -10.32
N MET A 253 13.33 11.82 -11.47
CA MET A 253 13.25 12.66 -12.67
C MET A 253 11.82 12.77 -13.18
N LEU A 254 11.14 11.64 -13.37
CA LEU A 254 9.74 11.59 -13.82
C LEU A 254 8.81 12.35 -12.87
N ILE A 255 8.95 12.14 -11.56
CA ILE A 255 8.19 12.85 -10.52
C ILE A 255 8.47 14.34 -10.59
N SER A 256 9.75 14.74 -10.66
CA SER A 256 10.12 16.17 -10.73
C SER A 256 9.56 16.83 -12.00
N ASP A 257 9.62 16.14 -13.14
CA ASP A 257 9.09 16.63 -14.41
C ASP A 257 7.56 16.76 -14.36
N LEU A 258 6.87 15.77 -13.79
CA LEU A 258 5.41 15.84 -13.57
C LEU A 258 5.06 16.98 -12.61
N GLU A 259 5.73 17.10 -11.48
CA GLU A 259 5.44 18.14 -10.48
C GLU A 259 5.68 19.54 -11.04
N LYS A 260 6.79 19.73 -11.75
CA LYS A 260 7.14 21.00 -12.39
C LYS A 260 6.17 21.35 -13.52
N SER A 261 5.82 20.38 -14.36
CA SER A 261 4.97 20.62 -15.55
C SER A 261 3.50 20.79 -15.20
N THR A 262 3.05 20.19 -14.09
CA THR A 262 1.66 20.28 -13.63
C THR A 262 1.44 21.35 -12.57
N ASN A 263 2.52 21.95 -12.04
CA ASN A 263 2.49 22.83 -10.87
C ASN A 263 1.71 22.22 -9.69
N SER A 264 1.79 20.90 -9.53
CA SER A 264 1.12 20.13 -8.49
C SER A 264 2.06 19.07 -7.95
N LYS A 265 2.00 18.81 -6.64
CA LYS A 265 2.65 17.61 -6.08
C LYS A 265 2.00 16.35 -6.62
N VAL A 266 2.77 15.26 -6.68
CA VAL A 266 2.27 13.93 -7.03
C VAL A 266 2.04 13.06 -5.79
N THR A 267 1.30 11.97 -5.99
CA THR A 267 1.08 10.92 -5.00
C THR A 267 1.61 9.59 -5.50
N ILE A 268 2.15 8.76 -4.62
CA ILE A 268 2.58 7.42 -4.97
C ILE A 268 1.65 6.42 -4.26
N THR A 269 1.04 5.52 -5.05
CA THR A 269 0.11 4.50 -4.56
C THR A 269 0.54 3.14 -5.06
N PHE A 270 0.69 2.16 -4.17
CA PHE A 270 1.08 0.80 -4.55
C PHE A 270 -0.14 0.02 -5.02
N GLU A 271 -0.15 -0.45 -6.26
CA GLU A 271 -1.21 -1.31 -6.79
C GLU A 271 -1.18 -2.67 -6.08
N LYS A 272 -0.01 -3.29 -6.03
CA LYS A 272 0.21 -4.62 -5.44
C LYS A 272 1.68 -4.85 -5.14
N LEU A 273 1.93 -5.89 -4.35
CA LEU A 273 3.27 -6.42 -4.09
C LEU A 273 3.40 -7.77 -4.80
N ARG A 274 4.42 -7.91 -5.66
CA ARG A 274 4.79 -9.17 -6.31
C ARG A 274 5.97 -9.81 -5.60
N PHE A 275 6.05 -11.13 -5.69
CA PHE A 275 7.08 -11.93 -5.03
C PHE A 275 7.90 -12.77 -6.04
N PRO A 276 8.48 -12.16 -7.10
CA PRO A 276 9.16 -12.92 -8.14
C PRO A 276 10.37 -13.69 -7.60
N VAL A 277 10.65 -14.85 -8.19
CA VAL A 277 11.91 -15.57 -7.99
C VAL A 277 13.02 -14.79 -8.69
N VAL A 278 14.04 -14.40 -7.95
CA VAL A 278 15.19 -13.62 -8.47
C VAL A 278 16.43 -14.49 -8.63
N GLU A 279 16.53 -15.58 -7.88
CA GLU A 279 17.64 -16.52 -7.93
C GLU A 279 17.13 -17.89 -7.48
N THR A 280 17.72 -18.96 -8.02
CA THR A 280 17.50 -20.33 -7.54
C THR A 280 18.84 -20.92 -7.16
N LYS A 281 19.02 -21.26 -5.88
CA LYS A 281 20.24 -21.86 -5.34
C LYS A 281 20.05 -23.37 -5.23
N ILE A 282 21.03 -24.13 -5.71
CA ILE A 282 21.04 -25.59 -5.59
C ILE A 282 21.99 -25.97 -4.45
N ILE A 283 21.47 -26.63 -3.42
CA ILE A 283 22.26 -27.11 -2.27
C ILE A 283 21.99 -28.61 -2.12
N GLY A 284 22.92 -29.43 -2.61
CA GLY A 284 22.74 -30.89 -2.68
C GLY A 284 21.52 -31.25 -3.55
N PRO A 285 20.58 -32.09 -3.05
CA PRO A 285 19.36 -32.44 -3.78
C PRO A 285 18.25 -31.38 -3.70
N PHE A 286 18.47 -30.27 -2.97
CA PHE A 286 17.44 -29.27 -2.72
C PHE A 286 17.61 -28.03 -3.61
N SER A 287 16.48 -27.51 -4.11
CA SER A 287 16.40 -26.25 -4.84
C SER A 287 15.73 -25.20 -3.96
N ILE A 288 16.46 -24.13 -3.66
CA ILE A 288 16.01 -23.02 -2.82
C ILE A 288 15.73 -21.82 -3.71
N LYS A 289 14.46 -21.42 -3.78
CA LYS A 289 14.04 -20.22 -4.50
C LYS A 289 14.27 -18.99 -3.62
N VAL A 290 15.11 -18.08 -4.08
CA VAL A 290 15.28 -16.76 -3.47
C VAL A 290 14.36 -15.79 -4.19
N ARG A 291 13.54 -15.08 -3.42
CA ARG A 291 12.56 -14.12 -3.93
C ARG A 291 12.91 -12.69 -3.52
N ALA A 292 12.27 -11.74 -4.18
CA ALA A 292 12.26 -10.34 -3.79
C ALA A 292 10.81 -9.84 -3.66
N ILE A 293 10.59 -8.78 -2.90
CA ILE A 293 9.29 -8.09 -2.82
C ILE A 293 9.33 -6.90 -3.76
N VAL A 294 8.58 -6.92 -4.86
CA VAL A 294 8.59 -5.88 -5.90
C VAL A 294 7.23 -5.17 -5.94
N PRO A 295 7.16 -3.86 -5.65
CA PRO A 295 5.92 -3.11 -5.74
C PRO A 295 5.60 -2.73 -7.18
N ASP A 296 4.35 -2.90 -7.60
CA ASP A 296 3.80 -2.18 -8.75
C ASP A 296 3.07 -0.95 -8.22
N LEU A 297 3.22 0.19 -8.88
CA LEU A 297 2.73 1.46 -8.35
C LEU A 297 2.09 2.36 -9.40
N PHE A 298 1.38 3.36 -8.92
CA PHE A 298 0.86 4.47 -9.67
C PHE A 298 1.43 5.77 -9.13
N VAL A 299 1.76 6.69 -10.06
CA VAL A 299 2.05 8.09 -9.77
C VAL A 299 0.80 8.90 -10.15
N GLY A 300 0.19 9.57 -9.17
CA GLY A 300 -1.07 10.29 -9.30
C GLY A 300 -0.94 11.81 -9.23
N ILE A 301 -1.75 12.51 -10.03
CA ILE A 301 -1.87 13.97 -10.10
C ILE A 301 -3.37 14.32 -10.05
N ALA A 302 -3.84 15.31 -9.32
CA ALA A 302 -3.12 16.14 -8.35
C ALA A 302 -3.10 15.47 -6.96
N ARG A 303 -2.07 15.75 -6.14
CA ARG A 303 -2.03 15.31 -4.74
C ARG A 303 -3.10 15.99 -3.88
N LYS A 304 -3.26 17.30 -4.05
CA LYS A 304 -4.22 18.12 -3.31
C LYS A 304 -5.38 18.47 -4.24
N LEU A 305 -6.58 18.03 -3.88
CA LEU A 305 -7.78 18.21 -4.70
C LEU A 305 -8.53 19.51 -4.39
N PHE A 306 -8.52 19.93 -3.14
CA PHE A 306 -9.24 21.11 -2.68
C PHE A 306 -8.31 21.99 -1.86
N SER A 307 -8.47 23.31 -1.99
CA SER A 307 -7.67 24.34 -1.33
C SER A 307 -8.53 25.22 -0.47
#